data_AF-A0A845ST87-F1
#
_entry.id   AF-A0A845ST87-F1
#
_cell.length_a   1.000
_cell.length_b   1.000
_cell.length_c   1.000
_cell.angle_alpha   90.00
_cell.angle_beta   90.00
_cell.angle_gamma   90.00
#
_symmetry.space_group_name_H-M   'P 1'
#
loop_
_entity.id
_entity.type
_entity.pdbx_description
1 polymer ?
#
loop_
_entity_poly.entity_id
_entity_poly.type
_entity_poly.pdbx_seq_one_letter_code
_entity_poly.pdbx_strand_id
1 'polypeptide(L)'
;MSHFSVAVISKTPEDVERLLAPYQENNMGDCPKEYLVFEDEEEQHRKDYETGHREMVKTPEGKLLNPWDEVFRKKGTFGIGPGTHEIPPNCQIIHIPHKEAYPTFEAFMDKYNGYSERDSEMGRYGYWYNPNTKWDYWSIGGRWSGLLKAKKGNYCNRPGFYDQAQIKDIDFSVDPEQYARAERFWEVVVEGLPLRDGEKKEDFSFFYKPSYYLELYEKKENYATENAKLQIWALVDPNGEWYEKGSMGWWGMHDGSAETFQSFNEEWDTLLSAISPEYFLTIVDCHI
;
A
#
# COMPACT_ATOMS: atom_id res chain seq x y z
N MET A 1 -7.97 -2.76 -2.06
CA MET A 1 -7.72 -1.33 -2.32
C MET A 1 -7.39 -0.70 -0.99
N SER A 2 -6.10 -0.54 -0.76
CA SER A 2 -5.56 0.00 0.50
C SER A 2 -5.33 1.50 0.30
N HIS A 3 -5.61 2.28 1.33
CA HIS A 3 -5.37 3.72 1.32
C HIS A 3 -4.62 4.12 2.58
N PHE A 4 -3.83 5.18 2.50
CA PHE A 4 -3.14 5.74 3.65
C PHE A 4 -2.95 7.26 3.51
N SER A 5 -2.89 7.94 4.65
CA SER A 5 -2.74 9.39 4.72
C SER A 5 -1.28 9.82 4.65
N VAL A 6 -0.97 10.75 3.74
CA VAL A 6 0.35 11.38 3.62
C VAL A 6 0.23 12.87 3.91
N ALA A 7 1.08 13.40 4.78
CA ALA A 7 1.27 14.83 4.92
C ALA A 7 2.37 15.30 3.97
N VAL A 8 2.09 16.28 3.11
CA VAL A 8 3.09 16.87 2.22
C VAL A 8 3.36 18.29 2.65
N ILE A 9 4.58 18.56 3.09
CA ILE A 9 5.01 19.90 3.49
C ILE A 9 5.69 20.60 2.32
N SER A 10 5.18 21.77 1.97
CA SER A 10 5.52 22.46 0.72
C SER A 10 5.70 23.96 0.93
N LYS A 11 6.49 24.59 0.05
CA LYS A 11 6.68 26.05 0.09
C LYS A 11 5.44 26.78 -0.44
N THR A 12 4.85 26.24 -1.50
CA THR A 12 3.57 26.69 -2.05
C THR A 12 2.59 25.52 -2.12
N PRO A 13 1.28 25.76 -2.01
CA PRO A 13 0.30 24.69 -1.98
C PRO A 13 0.24 23.85 -3.27
N GLU A 14 0.78 24.35 -4.38
CA GLU A 14 0.85 23.67 -5.67
C GLU A 14 2.02 22.70 -5.81
N ASP A 15 3.03 22.76 -4.93
CA ASP A 15 4.22 21.90 -4.97
C ASP A 15 3.92 20.42 -4.67
N VAL A 16 2.70 20.09 -4.21
CA VAL A 16 2.31 18.75 -3.76
C VAL A 16 2.55 17.69 -4.84
N GLU A 17 2.16 17.97 -6.08
CA GLU A 17 2.35 17.05 -7.21
C GLU A 17 3.83 16.77 -7.47
N ARG A 18 4.65 17.83 -7.49
CA ARG A 18 6.10 17.72 -7.68
C ARG A 18 6.79 16.93 -6.56
N LEU A 19 6.34 17.10 -5.32
CA LEU A 19 6.92 16.42 -4.16
C LEU A 19 6.52 14.94 -4.08
N LEU A 20 5.35 14.57 -4.60
CA LEU A 20 4.90 13.17 -4.63
C LEU A 20 5.43 12.39 -5.83
N ALA A 21 5.70 13.05 -6.96
CA ALA A 21 6.13 12.42 -8.22
C ALA A 21 7.27 11.38 -8.10
N PRO A 22 8.31 11.57 -7.26
CA PRO A 22 9.37 10.56 -7.09
C PRO A 22 8.89 9.22 -6.54
N TYR A 23 7.68 9.16 -5.96
CA TYR A 23 7.12 7.99 -5.28
C TYR A 23 5.95 7.35 -6.04
N GLN A 24 5.72 7.76 -7.29
CA GLN A 24 4.68 7.24 -8.17
C GLN A 24 5.01 5.84 -8.70
N GLU A 25 4.04 4.92 -8.68
CA GLU A 25 4.15 3.62 -9.34
C GLU A 25 4.07 3.75 -10.87
N ASN A 26 4.77 2.88 -11.59
CA ASN A 26 4.73 2.85 -13.05
C ASN A 26 3.60 1.97 -13.62
N ASN A 27 2.47 1.86 -12.93
CA ASN A 27 1.37 0.98 -13.36
C ASN A 27 0.50 1.57 -14.47
N MET A 28 0.46 2.91 -14.58
CA MET A 28 -0.28 3.65 -15.61
C MET A 28 0.60 4.13 -16.78
N GLY A 29 1.91 3.89 -16.71
CA GLY A 29 2.88 4.28 -17.75
C GLY A 29 3.14 5.80 -17.83
N ASP A 30 2.79 6.54 -16.79
CA ASP A 30 2.90 8.00 -16.67
C ASP A 30 3.92 8.45 -15.61
N CYS A 31 4.56 7.51 -14.91
CA CYS A 31 5.65 7.81 -13.99
C CYS A 31 6.83 8.46 -14.76
N PRO A 32 7.38 9.60 -14.30
CA PRO A 32 8.49 10.26 -14.96
C PRO A 32 9.71 9.35 -15.14
N LYS A 33 10.29 9.33 -16.35
CA LYS A 33 11.38 8.42 -16.73
C LYS A 33 12.61 8.54 -15.82
N GLU A 34 12.87 9.72 -15.27
CA GLU A 34 13.99 9.94 -14.35
C GLU A 34 13.91 9.12 -13.04
N TYR A 35 12.72 8.62 -12.68
CA TYR A 35 12.51 7.78 -11.50
C TYR A 35 12.46 6.29 -11.83
N LEU A 36 12.51 5.92 -13.10
CA LEU A 36 12.35 4.54 -13.54
C LEU A 36 13.69 3.82 -13.68
N VAL A 37 13.70 2.56 -13.27
CA VAL A 37 14.78 1.59 -13.48
C VAL A 37 14.22 0.42 -14.27
N PHE A 38 15.01 -0.09 -15.21
CA PHE A 38 14.65 -1.27 -15.99
C PHE A 38 15.09 -2.55 -15.26
N GLU A 39 14.14 -3.43 -14.96
CA GLU A 39 14.39 -4.78 -14.48
C GLU A 39 14.49 -5.75 -15.66
N ASP A 40 15.68 -6.28 -15.91
CA ASP A 40 15.96 -7.27 -16.96
C ASP A 40 15.65 -8.68 -16.46
N GLU A 41 14.64 -9.32 -17.05
CA GLU A 41 14.25 -10.68 -16.69
C GLU A 41 14.68 -11.72 -17.74
N GLU A 42 15.28 -11.29 -18.87
CA GLU A 42 15.49 -12.18 -20.02
C GLU A 42 16.38 -13.38 -19.69
N GLU A 43 17.45 -13.17 -18.90
CA GLU A 43 18.37 -14.25 -18.55
C GLU A 43 17.73 -15.27 -17.59
N GLN A 44 16.87 -14.80 -16.69
CA GLN A 44 16.14 -15.68 -15.77
C GLN A 44 15.13 -16.54 -16.55
N HIS A 45 14.36 -15.91 -17.45
CA HIS A 45 13.42 -16.62 -18.32
C HIS A 45 14.13 -17.56 -19.29
N ARG A 46 15.33 -17.21 -19.76
CA ARG A 46 16.13 -18.09 -20.63
C ARG A 46 16.53 -19.37 -19.91
N LYS A 47 16.99 -19.26 -18.65
CA LYS A 47 17.29 -20.44 -17.83
C LYS A 47 16.05 -21.29 -17.57
N ASP A 48 14.92 -20.66 -17.30
CA ASP A 48 13.65 -21.36 -17.11
C ASP A 48 13.22 -22.08 -18.40
N TYR A 49 13.28 -21.43 -19.55
CA TYR A 49 13.02 -22.08 -20.84
C TYR A 49 13.90 -23.31 -21.09
N GLU A 50 15.18 -23.23 -20.73
CA GLU A 50 16.14 -24.31 -20.96
C GLU A 50 15.96 -25.52 -20.03
N THR A 51 15.48 -25.31 -18.80
CA THR A 51 15.52 -26.31 -17.72
C THR A 51 14.18 -26.59 -17.03
N GLY A 52 13.25 -25.64 -17.14
CA GLY A 52 11.93 -25.65 -16.53
C GLY A 52 10.91 -26.49 -17.30
N HIS A 53 9.76 -26.66 -16.67
CA HIS A 53 8.68 -27.51 -17.15
C HIS A 53 7.33 -26.83 -16.88
N ARG A 54 6.35 -27.05 -17.76
CA ARG A 54 4.95 -26.67 -17.55
C ARG A 54 4.11 -27.89 -17.22
N GLU A 55 3.19 -27.72 -16.28
CA GLU A 55 2.11 -28.66 -16.03
C GLU A 55 1.09 -28.64 -17.18
N MET A 56 0.77 -29.82 -17.71
CA MET A 56 -0.23 -30.03 -18.76
C MET A 56 -1.14 -31.21 -18.39
N VAL A 57 -2.38 -31.16 -18.86
CA VAL A 57 -3.34 -32.26 -18.72
C VAL A 57 -3.36 -33.08 -20.01
N LYS A 58 -2.96 -34.35 -19.91
CA LYS A 58 -3.06 -35.32 -20.99
C LYS A 58 -4.40 -36.05 -20.92
N THR A 59 -5.21 -35.86 -21.94
CA THR A 59 -6.50 -36.56 -22.12
C THR A 59 -6.29 -38.02 -22.54
N PRO A 60 -7.31 -38.90 -22.38
CA PRO A 60 -7.26 -40.28 -22.88
C PRO A 60 -6.94 -40.37 -24.38
N GLU A 61 -7.36 -39.38 -25.17
CA GLU A 61 -7.11 -39.27 -26.60
C GLU A 61 -5.68 -38.79 -26.92
N GLY A 62 -4.88 -38.49 -25.90
CA GLY A 62 -3.49 -38.04 -26.02
C GLY A 62 -3.33 -36.54 -26.26
N LYS A 63 -4.41 -35.75 -26.33
CA LYS A 63 -4.37 -34.29 -26.43
C LYS A 63 -3.85 -33.68 -25.13
N LEU A 64 -2.99 -32.67 -25.25
CA LEU A 64 -2.50 -31.84 -24.15
C LEU A 64 -3.33 -30.56 -24.04
N LEU A 65 -3.77 -30.25 -22.82
CA LEU A 65 -4.59 -29.08 -22.48
C LEU A 65 -3.99 -28.37 -21.26
N ASN A 66 -4.21 -27.06 -21.12
CA ASN A 66 -3.81 -26.38 -19.90
C ASN A 66 -4.77 -26.77 -18.76
N PRO A 67 -4.29 -26.95 -17.52
CA PRO A 67 -5.14 -27.23 -16.37
C PRO A 67 -6.27 -26.20 -16.14
N TRP A 68 -6.07 -24.98 -16.65
CA TRP A 68 -6.97 -23.84 -16.53
C TRP A 68 -7.81 -23.58 -17.78
N ASP A 69 -7.79 -24.49 -18.77
CA ASP A 69 -8.67 -24.38 -19.93
C ASP A 69 -10.14 -24.54 -19.50
N GLU A 70 -11.05 -23.78 -20.13
CA GLU A 70 -12.49 -23.76 -19.79
C GLU A 70 -13.17 -25.14 -19.88
N VAL A 71 -12.58 -26.10 -20.58
CA VAL A 71 -13.06 -27.51 -20.60
C VAL A 71 -13.02 -28.17 -19.22
N PHE A 72 -12.13 -27.72 -18.33
CA PHE A 72 -12.03 -28.20 -16.94
C PHE A 72 -12.80 -27.32 -15.95
N ARG A 73 -13.47 -26.25 -16.43
CA ARG A 73 -14.24 -25.33 -15.59
C ARG A 73 -15.39 -26.04 -14.87
N LYS A 74 -15.47 -25.87 -13.54
CA LYS A 74 -16.68 -26.26 -12.81
C LYS A 74 -17.83 -25.31 -13.14
N LYS A 75 -18.98 -25.89 -13.50
CA LYS A 75 -20.18 -25.13 -13.85
C LYS A 75 -20.57 -24.15 -12.73
N GLY A 76 -20.77 -22.89 -13.10
CA GLY A 76 -21.16 -21.82 -12.16
C GLY A 76 -20.01 -21.18 -11.39
N THR A 77 -18.76 -21.56 -11.67
CA THR A 77 -17.57 -20.87 -11.15
C THR A 77 -17.02 -19.87 -12.16
N PHE A 78 -16.28 -18.87 -11.68
CA PHE A 78 -15.62 -17.83 -12.48
C PHE A 78 -14.21 -17.55 -11.94
N GLY A 79 -13.34 -16.96 -12.76
CA GLY A 79 -11.96 -16.60 -12.36
C GLY A 79 -10.98 -17.79 -12.33
N ILE A 80 -9.81 -17.61 -11.71
CA ILE A 80 -8.81 -18.68 -11.52
C ILE A 80 -8.61 -18.84 -10.01
N GLY A 81 -8.62 -20.07 -9.51
CA GLY A 81 -8.39 -20.32 -8.09
C GLY A 81 -8.73 -21.75 -7.64
N PRO A 82 -8.42 -22.11 -6.39
CA PRO A 82 -8.72 -23.41 -5.83
C PRO A 82 -10.20 -23.79 -6.01
N GLY A 83 -10.45 -24.97 -6.58
CA GLY A 83 -11.80 -25.50 -6.77
C GLY A 83 -12.59 -24.93 -7.95
N THR A 84 -12.02 -24.04 -8.76
CA THR A 84 -12.67 -23.50 -9.97
C THR A 84 -12.59 -24.42 -11.19
N HIS A 85 -11.57 -25.28 -11.23
CA HIS A 85 -11.37 -26.29 -12.27
C HIS A 85 -11.28 -27.68 -11.65
N GLU A 86 -11.64 -28.70 -12.43
CA GLU A 86 -11.54 -30.10 -12.06
C GLU A 86 -11.04 -30.93 -13.23
N ILE A 87 -9.91 -31.59 -13.00
CA ILE A 87 -9.31 -32.49 -13.97
C ILE A 87 -10.03 -33.83 -13.85
N PRO A 88 -10.68 -34.32 -14.92
CA PRO A 88 -11.36 -35.62 -14.90
C PRO A 88 -10.43 -36.76 -14.48
N PRO A 89 -10.91 -37.79 -13.74
CA PRO A 89 -10.06 -38.89 -13.26
C PRO A 89 -9.38 -39.72 -14.36
N ASN A 90 -9.89 -39.66 -15.59
CA ASN A 90 -9.32 -40.33 -16.75
C ASN A 90 -8.23 -39.50 -17.46
N CYS A 91 -8.00 -38.26 -17.03
CA CYS A 91 -6.90 -37.43 -17.50
C CYS A 91 -5.69 -37.57 -16.58
N GLN A 92 -4.49 -37.40 -17.15
CA GLN A 92 -3.24 -37.45 -16.40
C GLN A 92 -2.57 -36.08 -16.38
N ILE A 93 -2.16 -35.61 -15.20
CA ILE A 93 -1.28 -34.45 -15.07
C ILE A 93 0.14 -34.89 -15.42
N ILE A 94 0.75 -34.21 -16.37
CA ILE A 94 2.14 -34.43 -16.77
C ILE A 94 2.93 -33.13 -16.73
N HIS A 95 4.25 -33.24 -16.61
CA HIS A 95 5.15 -32.11 -16.70
C HIS A 95 5.95 -32.25 -17.99
N ILE A 96 5.85 -31.26 -18.87
CA ILE A 96 6.60 -31.25 -20.14
C ILE A 96 7.65 -30.13 -20.10
N PRO A 97 8.85 -30.33 -20.65
CA PRO A 97 9.85 -29.27 -20.75
C PRO A 97 9.30 -28.07 -21.52
N HIS A 98 9.67 -26.84 -21.14
CA HIS A 98 9.22 -25.65 -21.87
C HIS A 98 9.61 -25.68 -23.35
N LYS A 99 10.80 -26.19 -23.68
CA LYS A 99 11.26 -26.42 -25.07
C LYS A 99 10.37 -27.36 -25.90
N GLU A 100 9.62 -28.25 -25.26
CA GLU A 100 8.66 -29.10 -25.96
C GLU A 100 7.32 -28.36 -26.17
N ALA A 101 6.90 -27.60 -25.16
CA ALA A 101 5.65 -26.81 -25.21
C ALA A 101 5.73 -25.61 -26.16
N TYR A 102 6.91 -24.99 -26.27
CA TYR A 102 7.14 -23.75 -26.99
C TYR A 102 8.32 -23.93 -27.97
N PRO A 103 8.10 -23.82 -29.29
CA PRO A 103 9.15 -24.07 -30.28
C PRO A 103 10.35 -23.10 -30.22
N THR A 104 10.13 -21.90 -29.68
CA THR A 104 11.17 -20.86 -29.56
C THR A 104 11.07 -20.18 -28.20
N PHE A 105 12.18 -19.55 -27.79
CA PHE A 105 12.22 -18.73 -26.60
C PHE A 105 11.22 -17.56 -26.68
N GLU A 106 11.08 -16.93 -27.85
CA GLU A 106 10.10 -15.86 -28.08
C GLU A 106 8.65 -16.36 -27.88
N ALA A 107 8.33 -17.57 -28.36
CA ALA A 107 6.99 -18.14 -28.16
C ALA A 107 6.73 -18.48 -26.68
N PHE A 108 7.76 -18.87 -25.94
CA PHE A 108 7.69 -19.06 -24.50
C PHE A 108 7.45 -17.72 -23.78
N MET A 109 8.20 -16.67 -24.14
CA MET A 109 8.03 -15.34 -23.54
C MET A 109 6.63 -14.76 -23.77
N ASP A 110 6.13 -14.80 -25.01
CA ASP A 110 4.80 -14.29 -25.36
C ASP A 110 3.68 -15.08 -24.67
N LYS A 111 3.67 -16.41 -24.82
CA LYS A 111 2.52 -17.25 -24.44
C LYS A 111 2.53 -17.75 -23.00
N TYR A 112 3.71 -17.84 -22.38
CA TYR A 112 3.85 -18.35 -21.01
C TYR A 112 4.07 -17.20 -20.02
N ASN A 113 4.98 -16.27 -20.35
CA ASN A 113 5.37 -15.18 -19.45
C ASN A 113 4.62 -13.85 -19.71
N GLY A 114 3.89 -13.73 -20.82
CA GLY A 114 3.10 -12.55 -21.15
C GLY A 114 3.90 -11.39 -21.77
N TYR A 115 5.14 -11.63 -22.18
CA TYR A 115 5.97 -10.65 -22.87
C TYR A 115 5.86 -10.81 -24.38
N SER A 116 4.99 -10.02 -25.01
CA SER A 116 4.79 -10.05 -26.47
C SER A 116 6.01 -9.52 -27.24
N GLU A 117 6.79 -8.63 -26.63
CA GLU A 117 7.97 -8.01 -27.24
C GLU A 117 9.02 -7.62 -26.21
N ARG A 118 10.25 -7.41 -26.69
CA ARG A 118 11.34 -6.84 -25.89
C ARG A 118 11.13 -5.34 -25.76
N ASP A 119 11.59 -4.77 -24.65
CA ASP A 119 11.63 -3.32 -24.48
C ASP A 119 12.41 -2.68 -25.63
N SER A 120 11.84 -1.63 -26.21
CA SER A 120 12.37 -0.99 -27.43
C SER A 120 13.68 -0.22 -27.20
N GLU A 121 13.94 0.22 -25.96
CA GLU A 121 15.12 1.01 -25.59
C GLU A 121 16.28 0.08 -25.20
N MET A 122 15.99 -0.93 -24.37
CA MET A 122 16.96 -1.88 -23.85
C MET A 122 17.22 -3.05 -24.81
N GLY A 123 16.25 -3.37 -25.67
CA GLY A 123 16.32 -4.52 -26.56
C GLY A 123 16.30 -5.86 -25.83
N ARG A 124 15.64 -5.93 -24.66
CA ARG A 124 15.55 -7.11 -23.77
C ARG A 124 14.16 -7.27 -23.17
N TYR A 125 13.81 -8.47 -22.72
CA TYR A 125 12.59 -8.69 -21.94
C TYR A 125 12.76 -8.21 -20.50
N GLY A 126 11.78 -7.47 -20.01
CA GLY A 126 11.80 -6.84 -18.69
C GLY A 126 10.74 -5.76 -18.57
N TYR A 127 10.75 -5.03 -17.47
CA TYR A 127 9.80 -3.95 -17.21
C TYR A 127 10.47 -2.76 -16.52
N TRP A 128 9.90 -1.58 -16.72
CA TRP A 128 10.33 -0.37 -16.02
C TRP A 128 9.53 -0.21 -14.75
N TYR A 129 10.20 0.03 -13.63
CA TYR A 129 9.55 0.26 -12.34
C TYR A 129 10.24 1.38 -11.58
N ASN A 130 9.49 2.02 -10.68
CA ASN A 130 10.04 2.99 -9.74
C ASN A 130 10.45 2.26 -8.45
N PRO A 131 11.76 2.18 -8.11
CA PRO A 131 12.21 1.49 -6.89
C PRO A 131 11.76 2.21 -5.62
N ASN A 132 11.37 3.48 -5.70
CA ASN A 132 10.86 4.27 -4.59
C ASN A 132 9.33 4.34 -4.57
N THR A 133 8.62 3.53 -5.35
CA THR A 133 7.15 3.60 -5.40
C THR A 133 6.51 3.46 -4.01
N LYS A 134 5.51 4.31 -3.74
CA LYS A 134 4.69 4.31 -2.53
C LYS A 134 3.20 4.37 -2.82
N TRP A 135 2.81 4.78 -4.03
CA TRP A 135 1.41 4.98 -4.40
C TRP A 135 1.19 4.82 -5.90
N ASP A 136 -0.01 4.42 -6.32
CA ASP A 136 -0.42 4.36 -7.73
C ASP A 136 -1.30 5.55 -8.17
N TYR A 137 -2.13 6.07 -7.28
CA TYR A 137 -2.82 7.35 -7.43
C TYR A 137 -3.05 8.03 -6.08
N TRP A 138 -3.38 9.31 -6.13
CA TRP A 138 -3.67 10.08 -4.93
C TRP A 138 -4.71 11.18 -5.15
N SER A 139 -5.24 11.72 -4.06
CA SER A 139 -6.10 12.91 -4.06
C SER A 139 -5.93 13.74 -2.80
N ILE A 140 -6.08 15.07 -2.88
CA ILE A 140 -6.04 15.94 -1.70
C ILE A 140 -7.26 15.64 -0.80
N GLY A 141 -7.01 15.45 0.49
CA GLY A 141 -8.00 15.11 1.51
C GLY A 141 -8.48 13.66 1.39
N GLY A 142 -9.19 13.34 0.30
CA GLY A 142 -9.79 12.03 0.06
C GLY A 142 -10.55 11.50 1.29
N ARG A 143 -10.22 10.28 1.74
CA ARG A 143 -10.76 9.67 2.97
C ARG A 143 -10.45 10.42 4.26
N TRP A 144 -9.38 11.20 4.26
CA TRP A 144 -8.93 12.02 5.37
C TRP A 144 -9.29 13.50 5.17
N SER A 145 -10.35 13.80 4.41
CA SER A 145 -10.73 15.19 4.20
C SER A 145 -11.16 15.86 5.51
N GLY A 146 -10.64 17.06 5.77
CA GLY A 146 -10.86 17.86 6.96
C GLY A 146 -10.02 17.42 8.15
N LEU A 147 -8.87 16.77 7.93
CA LEU A 147 -8.00 16.31 9.01
C LEU A 147 -7.26 17.45 9.72
N LEU A 148 -6.99 18.58 9.04
CA LEU A 148 -6.28 19.72 9.64
C LEU A 148 -7.23 20.66 10.35
N LYS A 149 -7.18 20.70 11.68
CA LYS A 149 -7.81 21.74 12.47
C LYS A 149 -6.98 23.02 12.36
N ALA A 150 -7.51 24.05 11.73
CA ALA A 150 -6.76 25.29 11.49
C ALA A 150 -7.64 26.54 11.51
N LYS A 151 -7.02 27.71 11.64
CA LYS A 151 -7.72 29.01 11.58
C LYS A 151 -8.24 29.32 10.18
N LYS A 152 -7.46 28.95 9.16
CA LYS A 152 -7.76 29.11 7.73
C LYS A 152 -7.03 28.03 6.93
N GLY A 153 -7.53 27.73 5.75
CA GLY A 153 -6.94 26.77 4.84
C GLY A 153 -7.75 26.65 3.56
N ASN A 154 -7.40 25.65 2.77
CA ASN A 154 -8.04 25.30 1.51
C ASN A 154 -8.65 23.91 1.59
N TYR A 155 -9.67 23.69 0.76
CA TYR A 155 -10.41 22.44 0.63
C TYR A 155 -11.12 22.03 1.93
N CYS A 156 -11.99 21.02 1.84
CA CYS A 156 -13.01 20.68 2.84
C CYS A 156 -14.11 21.75 3.05
N ASN A 157 -15.36 21.29 3.25
CA ASN A 157 -16.53 22.14 3.49
C ASN A 157 -16.89 22.25 4.98
N ARG A 158 -16.03 21.75 5.89
CA ARG A 158 -16.27 21.75 7.33
C ARG A 158 -15.59 22.97 7.98
N PRO A 159 -16.33 23.92 8.58
CA PRO A 159 -15.73 25.10 9.19
C PRO A 159 -14.66 24.76 10.23
N GLY A 160 -13.47 25.37 10.12
CA GLY A 160 -12.34 25.15 11.03
C GLY A 160 -11.49 23.92 10.73
N PHE A 161 -11.83 23.18 9.67
CA PHE A 161 -11.13 21.97 9.23
C PHE A 161 -10.82 22.06 7.74
N TYR A 162 -9.61 21.66 7.35
CA TYR A 162 -9.09 21.85 6.00
C TYR A 162 -8.27 20.63 5.57
N ASP A 163 -8.06 20.47 4.26
CA ASP A 163 -7.13 19.47 3.73
C ASP A 163 -5.73 20.05 3.54
N GLN A 164 -5.64 21.38 3.47
CA GLN A 164 -4.40 22.11 3.29
C GLN A 164 -4.43 23.41 4.08
N ALA A 165 -3.37 23.71 4.81
CA ALA A 165 -3.24 24.96 5.57
C ALA A 165 -1.78 25.36 5.74
N GLN A 166 -1.53 26.65 6.03
CA GLN A 166 -0.21 27.08 6.46
C GLN A 166 0.09 26.54 7.86
N ILE A 167 1.32 26.13 8.12
CA ILE A 167 1.74 25.51 9.40
C ILE A 167 1.38 26.40 10.59
N LYS A 168 1.59 27.72 10.50
CA LYS A 168 1.25 28.68 11.58
C LYS A 168 -0.22 28.73 11.96
N ASP A 169 -1.11 28.28 11.08
CA ASP A 169 -2.55 28.33 11.28
C ASP A 169 -3.11 27.01 11.82
N ILE A 170 -2.32 25.93 11.81
CA ILE A 170 -2.71 24.58 12.24
C ILE A 170 -2.56 24.43 13.75
N ASP A 171 -3.55 23.80 14.36
CA ASP A 171 -3.54 23.37 15.75
C ASP A 171 -3.02 21.93 15.84
N PHE A 172 -1.75 21.77 16.24
CA PHE A 172 -1.12 20.46 16.46
C PHE A 172 -1.29 19.94 17.89
N SER A 173 -2.08 20.60 18.74
CA SER A 173 -2.25 20.15 20.11
C SER A 173 -3.00 18.82 20.19
N VAL A 174 -2.66 18.03 21.21
CA VAL A 174 -3.37 16.80 21.55
C VAL A 174 -4.81 17.14 21.92
N ASP A 175 -5.78 16.47 21.28
CA ASP A 175 -7.19 16.60 21.61
C ASP A 175 -7.50 15.86 22.93
N PRO A 176 -7.88 16.56 24.02
CA PRO A 176 -8.09 15.93 25.32
C PRO A 176 -9.24 14.93 25.34
N GLU A 177 -10.27 15.12 24.51
CA GLU A 177 -11.43 14.22 24.44
C GLU A 177 -11.03 12.91 23.74
N GLN A 178 -10.30 13.01 22.64
CA GLN A 178 -9.75 11.85 21.93
C GLN A 178 -8.72 11.10 22.78
N TYR A 179 -7.89 11.82 23.53
CA TYR A 179 -6.92 11.21 24.45
C TYR A 179 -7.63 10.38 25.53
N ALA A 180 -8.61 10.98 26.22
CA ALA A 180 -9.38 10.28 27.26
C ALA A 180 -10.14 9.08 26.69
N ARG A 181 -10.69 9.19 25.47
CA ARG A 181 -11.35 8.07 24.78
C ARG A 181 -10.38 6.94 24.47
N ALA A 182 -9.17 7.25 24.01
CA ALA A 182 -8.15 6.26 23.70
C ALA A 182 -7.60 5.58 24.96
N GLU A 183 -7.38 6.32 26.05
CA GLU A 183 -7.06 5.71 27.36
C GLU A 183 -8.16 4.76 27.80
N ARG A 184 -9.42 5.17 27.67
CA ARG A 184 -10.55 4.33 28.08
C ARG A 184 -10.66 3.07 27.22
N PHE A 185 -10.39 3.18 25.92
CA PHE A 185 -10.30 2.03 25.03
C PHE A 185 -9.23 1.05 25.50
N TRP A 186 -8.03 1.53 25.82
CA TRP A 186 -6.93 0.71 26.30
C TRP A 186 -7.29 -0.05 27.59
N GLU A 187 -7.88 0.65 28.57
CA GLU A 187 -8.33 0.04 29.82
C GLU A 187 -9.28 -1.13 29.58
N VAL A 188 -10.26 -0.99 28.68
CA VAL A 188 -11.26 -2.04 28.44
C VAL A 188 -10.70 -3.15 27.56
N VAL A 189 -10.03 -2.80 26.45
CA VAL A 189 -9.63 -3.75 25.41
C VAL A 189 -8.30 -4.43 25.73
N VAL A 190 -7.31 -3.68 26.22
CA VAL A 190 -5.96 -4.18 26.45
C VAL A 190 -5.80 -4.70 27.87
N GLU A 191 -6.29 -3.95 28.87
CA GLU A 191 -6.17 -4.31 30.29
C GLU A 191 -7.36 -5.14 30.80
N GLY A 192 -8.47 -5.21 30.05
CA GLY A 192 -9.63 -6.05 30.39
C GLY A 192 -10.53 -5.50 31.50
N LEU A 193 -10.53 -4.19 31.74
CA LEU A 193 -11.42 -3.57 32.71
C LEU A 193 -12.90 -3.70 32.27
N PRO A 194 -13.84 -3.83 33.22
CA PRO A 194 -15.25 -3.88 32.89
C PRO A 194 -15.75 -2.54 32.34
N LEU A 195 -16.86 -2.60 31.60
CA LEU A 195 -17.60 -1.41 31.17
C LEU A 195 -18.18 -0.67 32.38
N ARG A 196 -18.19 0.66 32.30
CA ARG A 196 -18.88 1.55 33.24
C ARG A 196 -20.35 1.69 32.83
N ASP A 197 -21.19 2.10 33.78
CA ASP A 197 -22.62 2.34 33.50
C ASP A 197 -22.78 3.38 32.37
N GLY A 198 -23.52 2.99 31.32
CA GLY A 198 -23.77 3.83 30.15
C GLY A 198 -22.80 3.63 28.98
N GLU A 199 -21.70 2.90 29.17
CA GLU A 199 -20.78 2.53 28.09
C GLU A 199 -21.37 1.39 27.23
N LYS A 200 -21.21 1.47 25.91
CA LYS A 200 -21.70 0.46 24.98
C LYS A 200 -20.56 -0.42 24.51
N LYS A 201 -20.79 -1.73 24.39
CA LYS A 201 -19.77 -2.69 23.98
C LYS A 201 -19.23 -2.38 22.57
N GLU A 202 -20.08 -1.83 21.71
CA GLU A 202 -19.75 -1.46 20.33
C GLU A 202 -18.69 -0.37 20.24
N ASP A 203 -18.59 0.51 21.27
CA ASP A 203 -17.58 1.57 21.35
C ASP A 203 -16.15 1.03 21.57
N PHE A 204 -16.04 -0.26 21.94
CA PHE A 204 -14.79 -0.97 22.24
C PHE A 204 -14.55 -2.13 21.27
N SER A 205 -15.12 -2.08 20.07
CA SER A 205 -14.84 -3.08 19.04
C SER A 205 -13.37 -3.02 18.61
N PHE A 206 -12.70 -4.17 18.54
CA PHE A 206 -11.29 -4.26 18.15
C PHE A 206 -11.07 -5.39 17.15
N PHE A 207 -10.16 -5.15 16.19
CA PHE A 207 -9.75 -6.15 15.21
C PHE A 207 -8.51 -6.93 15.68
N TYR A 208 -7.68 -6.32 16.53
CA TYR A 208 -6.41 -6.86 16.97
C TYR A 208 -6.46 -7.40 18.39
N LYS A 209 -5.66 -8.44 18.67
CA LYS A 209 -5.52 -8.95 20.04
C LYS A 209 -4.83 -7.92 20.93
N PRO A 210 -5.03 -7.95 22.27
CA PRO A 210 -4.33 -7.07 23.20
C PRO A 210 -2.79 -7.03 23.02
N SER A 211 -2.18 -8.17 22.67
CA SER A 211 -0.73 -8.26 22.42
C SER A 211 -0.25 -7.33 21.31
N TYR A 212 -1.04 -7.10 20.26
CA TYR A 212 -0.69 -6.18 19.18
C TYR A 212 -0.53 -4.75 19.69
N TYR A 213 -1.46 -4.29 20.54
CA TYR A 213 -1.40 -2.93 21.10
C TYR A 213 -0.18 -2.77 22.02
N LEU A 214 0.13 -3.80 22.81
CA LEU A 214 1.32 -3.83 23.67
C LEU A 214 2.62 -3.84 22.85
N GLU A 215 2.67 -4.60 21.76
CA GLU A 215 3.84 -4.67 20.89
C GLU A 215 4.06 -3.37 20.11
N LEU A 216 2.99 -2.71 19.65
CA LEU A 216 3.09 -1.52 18.81
C LEU A 216 3.22 -0.21 19.60
N TYR A 217 2.50 -0.06 20.71
CA TYR A 217 2.46 1.19 21.47
C TYR A 217 3.23 1.10 22.80
N GLU A 218 3.56 -0.11 23.27
CA GLU A 218 4.23 -0.41 24.54
C GLU A 218 3.41 -0.07 25.80
N LYS A 219 2.79 1.11 25.83
CA LYS A 219 2.08 1.67 26.99
C LYS A 219 0.85 2.48 26.58
N LYS A 220 -0.06 2.65 27.52
CA LYS A 220 -1.33 3.36 27.36
C LYS A 220 -1.15 4.81 26.90
N GLU A 221 -0.18 5.53 27.46
CA GLU A 221 0.07 6.94 27.19
C GLU A 221 0.51 7.18 25.74
N ASN A 222 1.32 6.26 25.19
CA ASN A 222 1.74 6.30 23.78
C ASN A 222 0.54 6.08 22.86
N TYR A 223 -0.28 5.05 23.14
CA TYR A 223 -1.50 4.79 22.38
C TYR A 223 -2.47 5.99 22.42
N ALA A 224 -2.68 6.56 23.59
CA ALA A 224 -3.58 7.70 23.77
C ALA A 224 -3.08 8.95 23.04
N THR A 225 -1.78 9.24 23.12
CA THR A 225 -1.15 10.35 22.40
C THR A 225 -1.26 10.18 20.89
N GLU A 226 -0.95 8.99 20.36
CA GLU A 226 -1.05 8.69 18.92
C GLU A 226 -2.48 8.82 18.37
N ASN A 227 -3.50 8.54 19.20
CA ASN A 227 -4.90 8.64 18.81
C ASN A 227 -5.52 10.03 18.99
N ALA A 228 -4.80 10.93 19.64
CA ALA A 228 -5.29 12.25 19.99
C ALA A 228 -4.55 13.39 19.29
N LYS A 229 -3.42 13.11 18.64
CA LYS A 229 -2.73 14.07 17.78
C LYS A 229 -3.16 13.93 16.32
N LEU A 230 -2.63 14.79 15.45
CA LEU A 230 -2.81 14.68 14.00
C LEU A 230 -2.35 13.30 13.50
N GLN A 231 -3.29 12.46 13.06
CA GLN A 231 -3.02 11.09 12.66
C GLN A 231 -2.64 11.01 11.18
N ILE A 232 -1.34 10.94 10.90
CA ILE A 232 -0.79 10.72 9.57
C ILE A 232 0.07 9.44 9.54
N TRP A 233 0.19 8.85 8.36
CA TRP A 233 0.93 7.60 8.16
C TRP A 233 2.33 7.85 7.62
N ALA A 234 2.43 8.73 6.63
CA ALA A 234 3.68 9.15 6.02
C ALA A 234 3.74 10.67 5.88
N LEU A 235 4.95 11.16 5.63
CA LEU A 235 5.32 12.56 5.51
C LEU A 235 6.28 12.72 4.32
N VAL A 236 6.06 13.75 3.51
CA VAL A 236 7.04 14.26 2.55
C VAL A 236 7.46 15.66 2.96
N ASP A 237 8.77 15.86 3.14
CA ASP A 237 9.31 17.17 3.52
C ASP A 237 9.44 18.12 2.31
N PRO A 238 9.80 19.41 2.52
CA PRO A 238 9.95 20.37 1.42
C PRO A 238 11.11 20.07 0.46
N ASN A 239 12.05 19.21 0.86
CA ASN A 239 13.17 18.75 0.01
C ASN A 239 12.77 17.54 -0.83
N GLY A 240 11.62 16.92 -0.53
CA GLY A 240 11.10 15.74 -1.20
C GLY A 240 11.54 14.43 -0.54
N GLU A 241 12.02 14.45 0.70
CA GLU A 241 12.33 13.23 1.46
C GLU A 241 11.06 12.62 2.08
N TRP A 242 10.97 11.28 2.04
CA TRP A 242 9.83 10.50 2.52
C TRP A 242 10.13 9.83 3.85
N TYR A 243 9.18 9.94 4.77
CA TYR A 243 9.20 9.31 6.09
C TYR A 243 7.88 8.58 6.30
N GLU A 244 7.91 7.38 6.86
CA GLU A 244 6.71 6.59 7.12
C GLU A 244 6.83 5.76 8.40
N LYS A 245 5.68 5.47 9.00
CA LYS A 245 5.59 4.61 10.20
C LYS A 245 5.79 3.12 9.91
N GLY A 246 5.97 2.76 8.65
CA GLY A 246 6.02 1.40 8.12
C GLY A 246 5.46 1.35 6.70
N SER A 247 5.86 0.36 5.94
CA SER A 247 5.37 0.13 4.58
C SER A 247 3.90 -0.27 4.64
N MET A 248 3.05 0.47 3.92
CA MET A 248 1.65 0.11 3.76
C MET A 248 1.52 -1.03 2.74
N GLY A 249 0.68 -2.01 3.06
CA GLY A 249 0.43 -3.19 2.24
C GLY A 249 -1.06 -3.43 1.99
N TRP A 250 -1.36 -4.55 1.35
CA TRP A 250 -2.73 -4.89 0.97
C TRP A 250 -3.66 -5.02 2.19
N TRP A 251 -4.91 -4.59 2.02
CA TRP A 251 -5.95 -4.58 3.05
C TRP A 251 -5.65 -3.67 4.25
N GLY A 252 -4.84 -2.62 4.07
CA GLY A 252 -4.43 -1.70 5.12
C GLY A 252 -3.50 -2.34 6.17
N MET A 253 -2.89 -3.48 5.84
CA MET A 253 -1.86 -4.09 6.68
C MET A 253 -0.55 -3.32 6.54
N HIS A 254 0.24 -3.24 7.60
CA HIS A 254 1.54 -2.59 7.59
C HIS A 254 2.58 -3.40 8.37
N ASP A 255 3.85 -3.15 8.10
CA ASP A 255 4.99 -3.75 8.82
C ASP A 255 5.57 -2.85 9.92
N GLY A 256 4.97 -1.67 10.15
CA GLY A 256 5.37 -0.74 11.21
C GLY A 256 5.43 -1.37 12.60
N SER A 257 6.45 -0.96 13.36
CA SER A 257 6.76 -1.36 14.74
C SER A 257 6.76 -0.14 15.69
N ALA A 258 6.84 -0.39 17.00
CA ALA A 258 6.97 0.66 18.01
C ALA A 258 8.16 1.60 17.71
N GLU A 259 9.31 1.03 17.29
CA GLU A 259 10.52 1.78 16.94
C GLU A 259 10.28 2.70 15.74
N THR A 260 9.66 2.20 14.67
CA THR A 260 9.37 3.03 13.49
C THR A 260 8.36 4.14 13.77
N PHE A 261 7.39 3.89 14.66
CA PHE A 261 6.44 4.93 15.09
C PHE A 261 7.13 6.01 15.91
N GLN A 262 8.00 5.62 16.84
CA GLN A 262 8.80 6.55 17.65
C GLN A 262 9.72 7.40 16.77
N SER A 263 10.49 6.76 15.88
CA SER A 263 11.38 7.45 14.95
C SER A 263 10.62 8.43 14.04
N PHE A 264 9.48 8.01 13.47
CA PHE A 264 8.63 8.90 12.68
C PHE A 264 8.17 10.13 13.47
N ASN A 265 7.79 9.94 14.74
CA ASN A 265 7.32 11.03 15.58
C ASN A 265 8.44 12.01 15.94
N GLU A 266 9.65 11.51 16.22
CA GLU A 266 10.83 12.33 16.47
C GLU A 266 11.16 13.18 15.24
N GLU A 267 11.20 12.57 14.05
CA GLU A 267 11.44 13.29 12.79
C GLU A 267 10.35 14.34 12.51
N TRP A 268 9.08 13.99 12.75
CA TRP A 268 7.97 14.93 12.63
C TRP A 268 8.13 16.15 13.54
N ASP A 269 8.45 15.94 14.82
CA ASP A 269 8.62 17.02 15.79
C ASP A 269 9.86 17.88 15.48
N THR A 270 10.96 17.24 15.06
CA THR A 270 12.17 17.93 14.60
C THR A 270 11.88 18.78 13.36
N LEU A 271 11.19 18.24 12.36
CA LEU A 271 10.85 18.95 11.14
C LEU A 271 9.93 20.12 11.44
N LEU A 272 8.84 19.92 12.20
CA LEU A 272 7.91 21.00 12.56
C LEU A 272 8.59 22.12 13.35
N SER A 273 9.58 21.80 14.17
CA SER A 273 10.32 22.81 14.96
C SER A 273 11.30 23.64 14.12
N ALA A 274 11.81 23.09 13.02
CA ALA A 274 12.81 23.72 12.17
C ALA A 274 12.21 24.42 10.93
N ILE A 275 11.02 24.00 10.50
CA ILE A 275 10.41 24.44 9.25
C ILE A 275 9.79 25.83 9.34
N SER A 276 9.72 26.50 8.19
CA SER A 276 9.10 27.82 8.14
C SER A 276 7.60 27.74 8.47
N PRO A 277 7.09 28.56 9.39
CA PRO A 277 5.66 28.60 9.72
C PRO A 277 4.78 29.09 8.55
N GLU A 278 5.38 29.67 7.50
CA GLU A 278 4.70 30.09 6.28
C GLU A 278 4.47 28.95 5.28
N TYR A 279 5.15 27.82 5.43
CA TYR A 279 4.96 26.66 4.55
C TYR A 279 3.58 26.04 4.73
N PHE A 280 3.17 25.27 3.75
CA PHE A 280 1.88 24.60 3.71
C PHE A 280 2.04 23.13 4.07
N LEU A 281 1.09 22.62 4.83
CA LEU A 281 0.92 21.19 5.05
C LEU A 281 -0.38 20.76 4.35
N THR A 282 -0.26 19.77 3.45
CA THR A 282 -1.38 19.21 2.67
C THR A 282 -1.56 17.75 3.04
N ILE A 283 -2.79 17.36 3.37
CA ILE A 283 -3.17 15.97 3.59
C ILE A 283 -3.60 15.35 2.26
N VAL A 284 -3.01 14.20 1.96
CA VAL A 284 -3.23 13.45 0.72
C VAL A 284 -3.67 12.03 1.06
N ASP A 285 -4.69 11.55 0.36
CA ASP A 285 -5.12 10.15 0.35
C ASP A 285 -4.39 9.44 -0.78
N CYS A 286 -3.39 8.62 -0.43
CA CYS A 286 -2.65 7.78 -1.38
C CYS A 286 -3.23 6.36 -1.42
N HIS A 287 -3.27 5.76 -2.61
CA HIS A 287 -3.68 4.38 -2.83
C HIS A 287 -2.49 3.47 -3.19
N ILE A 288 -2.63 2.17 -2.88
CA ILE A 288 -1.76 1.05 -3.30
C ILE A 288 -2.58 -0.19 -3.66
#